data_AF-A0A534YMI2-F1
#
_entry.id   AF-A0A534YMI2-F1
#
_cell.length_a   1.000
_cell.length_b   1.000
_cell.length_c   1.000
_cell.angle_alpha   90.00
_cell.angle_beta   90.00
_cell.angle_gamma   90.00
#
_symmetry.space_group_name_H-M   'P 1'
#
loop_
_entity.id
_entity.type
_entity.pdbx_description
1 polymer ?
#
loop_
_entity_poly.entity_id
_entity_poly.type
_entity_poly.pdbx_seq_one_letter_code
_entity_poly.pdbx_strand_id
1 'polypeptide(L)'
;MRHDEFRIALEFWCGGRRWRCTDVGSRVVVAVCLEPHEVVTVTCSGAAMQRTTTPVMTGDASWLEGPPYALAEEVFDEHAMEGCTLSRV
;
A
#
# COMPACT_ATOMS: atom_id res chain seq x y z
N MET A 1 -1.03 3.27 -17.61
CA MET A 1 -0.89 4.74 -17.43
C MET A 1 0.52 5.14 -17.82
N ARG A 2 0.72 6.34 -18.35
CA ARG A 2 2.04 6.87 -18.68
C ARG A 2 2.70 7.46 -17.43
N HIS A 3 4.03 7.39 -17.37
CA HIS A 3 4.83 7.90 -16.24
C HIS A 3 4.54 9.38 -15.92
N ASP A 4 4.35 10.23 -16.93
CA ASP A 4 4.07 11.66 -16.80
C ASP A 4 2.67 11.99 -16.28
N GLU A 5 1.80 10.99 -16.10
CA GLU A 5 0.47 11.16 -15.52
C GLU A 5 0.46 10.97 -13.99
N PHE A 6 1.47 10.31 -13.42
CA PHE A 6 1.54 10.06 -11.98
C PHE A 6 1.87 11.32 -11.19
N ARG A 7 1.18 11.51 -10.07
CA ARG A 7 1.39 12.61 -9.12
C ARG A 7 1.37 12.05 -7.71
N ILE A 8 2.13 12.65 -6.81
CA ILE A 8 2.04 12.31 -5.39
C ILE A 8 0.59 12.49 -4.94
N ALA A 9 0.10 11.53 -4.15
CA ALA A 9 -1.28 11.38 -3.70
C ALA A 9 -2.32 11.01 -4.79
N LEU A 10 -1.92 10.80 -6.04
CA LEU A 10 -2.82 10.25 -7.07
C LEU A 10 -3.23 8.83 -6.70
N GLU A 11 -4.52 8.55 -6.74
CA GLU A 11 -5.04 7.18 -6.66
C GLU A 11 -5.19 6.57 -8.05
N PHE A 12 -4.74 5.33 -8.21
CA PHE A 12 -4.84 4.58 -9.45
C PHE A 12 -5.13 3.10 -9.18
N TRP A 13 -5.52 2.37 -10.22
CA TRP A 13 -5.82 0.95 -10.17
C TRP A 13 -4.73 0.17 -10.91
N CYS A 14 -4.25 -0.91 -10.30
CA CYS A 14 -3.33 -1.85 -10.93
C CYS A 14 -3.52 -3.25 -10.33
N GLY A 15 -3.56 -4.28 -11.18
CA GLY A 15 -3.74 -5.66 -10.74
C GLY A 15 -5.03 -5.90 -9.93
N GLY A 16 -6.10 -5.14 -10.21
CA GLY A 16 -7.38 -5.23 -9.48
C GLY A 16 -7.37 -4.61 -8.09
N ARG A 17 -6.28 -3.94 -7.69
CA ARG A 17 -6.14 -3.24 -6.40
C ARG A 17 -6.06 -1.74 -6.61
N ARG A 18 -6.50 -0.98 -5.60
CA ARG A 18 -6.32 0.48 -5.58
C ARG A 18 -5.02 0.86 -4.88
N TRP A 19 -4.30 1.80 -5.47
CA TRP A 19 -3.00 2.28 -5.04
C TRP A 19 -3.02 3.79 -4.89
N ARG A 20 -2.20 4.32 -3.98
CA ARG A 20 -1.91 5.75 -3.86
C ARG A 20 -0.43 5.98 -4.10
N CYS A 21 -0.11 6.81 -5.08
CA CYS A 21 1.27 7.19 -5.38
C CYS A 21 1.85 8.02 -4.23
N THR A 22 3.02 7.64 -3.75
CA THR A 22 3.76 8.28 -2.65
C THR A 22 5.03 8.97 -3.15
N ASP A 23 5.63 8.46 -4.23
CA ASP A 23 6.76 9.09 -4.92
C ASP A 23 6.70 8.88 -6.44
N VAL A 24 7.25 9.85 -7.19
CA VAL A 24 7.40 9.78 -8.65
C VAL A 24 8.87 10.00 -8.99
N GLY A 25 9.57 8.91 -9.30
CA GLY A 25 10.94 8.95 -9.77
C GLY A 25 11.05 9.39 -11.23
N SER A 26 12.22 9.20 -11.84
CA SER A 26 12.41 9.46 -13.28
C SER A 26 12.04 8.28 -14.17
N ARG A 27 11.98 7.08 -13.60
CA ARG A 27 11.71 5.81 -14.31
C ARG A 27 10.68 4.93 -13.60
N VAL A 28 10.48 5.16 -12.31
CA VAL A 28 9.65 4.32 -11.45
C VAL A 28 8.71 5.18 -10.64
N VAL A 29 7.58 4.60 -10.25
CA VAL A 29 6.61 5.20 -9.34
C VAL A 29 6.57 4.34 -8.09
N VAL A 30 6.53 4.96 -6.92
CA VAL A 30 6.33 4.25 -5.65
C VAL A 30 4.91 4.51 -5.18
N ALA A 31 4.23 3.47 -4.71
CA ALA A 31 2.86 3.58 -4.25
C ALA A 31 2.55 2.63 -3.09
N VAL A 32 1.60 3.04 -2.25
CA VAL A 32 1.04 2.21 -1.18
C VAL A 32 -0.33 1.65 -1.59
N CYS A 33 -0.59 0.38 -1.30
CA CYS A 33 -1.86 -0.25 -1.60
C CYS A 33 -2.94 0.14 -0.58
N LEU A 34 -4.13 0.50 -1.06
CA LEU A 34 -5.27 0.94 -0.27
C LEU A 34 -6.27 -0.18 0.06
N GLU A 35 -6.08 -1.38 -0.52
CA GLU A 35 -6.90 -2.54 -0.17
C GLU A 35 -6.62 -3.02 1.26
N PRO A 36 -7.57 -3.69 1.93
CA PRO A 36 -7.35 -4.26 3.24
C PRO A 36 -6.13 -5.20 3.25
N HIS A 37 -5.30 -5.09 4.30
CA HIS A 37 -4.06 -5.84 4.43
C HIS A 37 -4.16 -6.91 5.51
N GLU A 38 -3.54 -8.05 5.26
CA GLU A 38 -3.37 -9.07 6.28
C GLU A 38 -2.26 -8.64 7.23
N VAL A 39 -2.60 -8.51 8.51
CA VAL A 39 -1.69 -8.04 9.55
C VAL A 39 -1.67 -9.02 10.71
N VAL A 40 -0.52 -9.06 11.37
CA VAL A 40 -0.32 -9.83 12.59
C VAL A 40 -0.49 -8.92 13.79
N THR A 41 -1.62 -9.09 14.49
CA THR A 41 -1.82 -8.40 15.78
C THR A 41 -1.16 -9.22 16.87
N VAL A 42 -0.33 -8.57 17.68
CA VAL A 42 0.34 -9.16 18.83
C VAL A 42 -0.31 -8.64 20.10
N THR A 43 -0.98 -9.51 20.84
CA THR A 43 -1.50 -9.18 22.16
C THR A 43 -0.63 -9.78 23.25
N CYS A 44 -0.41 -9.01 24.31
CA CYS A 44 0.33 -9.44 25.50
C CYS A 44 -0.58 -9.22 26.72
N SER A 45 -0.98 -10.29 27.40
CA SER A 45 -1.68 -10.23 28.70
C SER A 45 -0.68 -10.47 29.83
N GLY A 46 -0.67 -9.63 30.86
CA GLY A 46 0.39 -9.59 31.88
C GLY A 46 0.63 -10.88 32.68
N ALA A 47 1.87 -10.98 33.19
CA ALA A 47 2.50 -12.01 34.03
C ALA A 47 3.06 -13.27 33.34
N ALA A 48 2.45 -13.79 32.28
CA ALA A 48 3.07 -14.80 31.42
C ALA A 48 3.15 -14.21 30.00
N MET A 49 4.37 -14.08 29.46
CA MET A 49 4.64 -13.58 28.11
C MET A 49 4.06 -14.56 27.06
N GLN A 50 2.74 -14.56 26.90
CA GLN A 50 2.04 -15.40 25.94
C GLN A 50 1.67 -14.53 24.74
N ARG A 51 2.57 -14.57 23.76
CA ARG A 51 2.43 -13.85 22.48
C ARG A 51 1.41 -14.58 21.63
N THR A 52 0.21 -14.04 21.50
CA THR A 52 -0.78 -14.55 20.54
C THR A 52 -0.67 -13.75 19.25
N THR A 53 -0.39 -14.44 18.15
CA THR A 53 -0.35 -13.89 16.79
C THR A 53 -1.61 -14.34 16.07
N THR A 54 -2.47 -13.39 15.72
CA THR A 54 -3.68 -13.68 14.94
C THR A 54 -3.62 -12.91 13.63
N PRO A 55 -3.72 -13.58 12.46
CA PRO A 55 -3.87 -12.89 11.19
C PRO A 55 -5.25 -12.22 11.14
N VAL A 56 -5.26 -10.92 10.88
CA VAL A 56 -6.48 -10.11 10.76
C VAL A 56 -6.38 -9.28 9.49
N MET A 57 -7.47 -9.15 8.75
CA MET A 57 -7.56 -8.15 7.68
C MET A 57 -7.89 -6.79 8.29
N THR A 58 -6.98 -5.83 8.21
CA THR A 58 -7.22 -4.46 8.69
C THR A 58 -7.36 -3.50 7.50
N GLY A 59 -8.36 -2.61 7.59
CA GLY A 59 -8.55 -1.47 6.70
C GLY A 59 -8.35 -0.14 7.42
N ASP A 60 -7.60 -0.14 8.52
CA ASP A 60 -7.35 1.05 9.32
C ASP A 60 -6.59 2.10 8.50
N ALA A 61 -7.25 3.22 8.22
CA ALA A 61 -6.70 4.29 7.40
C ALA A 61 -5.47 4.97 8.03
N SER A 62 -5.31 4.90 9.35
CA SER A 62 -4.14 5.47 10.04
C SER A 62 -2.81 4.83 9.59
N TRP A 63 -2.85 3.62 9.03
CA TRP A 63 -1.67 2.93 8.52
C TRP A 63 -1.15 3.50 7.20
N LEU A 64 -1.97 4.33 6.55
CA LEU A 64 -1.65 5.07 5.32
C LEU A 64 -1.25 6.52 5.61
N GLU A 65 -1.10 6.88 6.89
CA GLU A 65 -0.52 8.16 7.31
C GLU A 65 1.00 8.00 7.42
N GLY A 66 1.76 8.84 6.73
CA GLY A 66 3.23 8.78 6.69
C GLY A 66 3.83 10.09 6.21
N PRO A 67 5.18 10.19 6.10
CA PRO A 67 6.18 9.13 6.33
C PRO A 67 6.57 8.93 7.82
N PRO A 68 6.99 7.71 8.24
CA PRO A 68 6.93 6.44 7.51
C PRO A 68 5.52 5.80 7.58
N TYR A 69 5.04 5.24 6.47
CA TYR A 69 3.79 4.48 6.46
C TYR A 69 3.94 3.17 7.25
N ALA A 70 2.85 2.69 7.86
CA ALA A 70 2.84 1.38 8.52
C ALA A 70 2.76 0.23 7.50
N LEU A 71 2.27 0.51 6.29
CA LEU A 71 2.22 -0.43 5.16
C LEU A 71 3.43 -0.29 4.26
N ALA A 72 3.84 -1.42 3.69
CA ALA A 72 4.91 -1.47 2.71
C ALA A 72 4.47 -0.80 1.40
N GLU A 73 5.38 -0.01 0.83
CA GLU A 73 5.23 0.56 -0.50
C GLU A 73 5.75 -0.41 -1.56
N GLU A 74 5.19 -0.33 -2.76
CA GLU A 74 5.62 -1.10 -3.93
C GLU A 74 6.16 -0.19 -5.03
N VAL A 75 7.16 -0.67 -5.75
CA VAL A 75 7.81 0.04 -6.86
C VAL A 75 7.22 -0.45 -8.18
N PHE A 76 6.64 0.47 -8.93
CA PHE A 76 6.10 0.27 -10.27
C PHE A 76 7.13 0.73 -11.29
N ASP A 77 7.70 -0.23 -12.03
CA ASP A 77 8.59 0.04 -13.16
C ASP A 77 7.79 0.34 -14.45
N GLU A 78 8.50 0.52 -15.56
CA GLU A 78 7.90 0.86 -16.84
C GLU A 78 6.86 -0.16 -17.31
N HIS A 79 7.08 -1.45 -17.05
CA HIS A 79 6.16 -2.52 -17.45
C HIS A 79 4.95 -2.58 -16.52
N ALA A 80 5.16 -2.41 -15.22
CA ALA A 80 4.07 -2.38 -14.24
C ALA A 80 3.11 -1.20 -14.46
N MET A 81 3.64 -0.03 -14.86
CA MET A 81 2.84 1.15 -15.17
C MET A 81 1.89 0.95 -16.37
N GLU A 82 2.23 0.09 -17.34
CA GLU A 82 1.38 -0.20 -18.50
C GLU A 82 0.03 -0.80 -18.09
N GLY A 83 0.01 -1.65 -17.05
CA GLY A 83 -1.20 -2.26 -16.50
C GLY A 83 -2.05 -1.34 -15.61
N CYS A 84 -1.57 -0.11 -15.34
CA CYS A 84 -2.25 0.82 -14.44
C CYS A 84 -3.33 1.66 -15.15
N THR A 85 -4.40 2.01 -14.43
CA THR A 85 -5.53 2.80 -14.95
C THR A 85 -6.09 3.77 -13.90
N LEU A 86 -6.73 4.86 -14.33
CA LEU A 86 -7.36 5.85 -13.42
C LEU A 86 -8.69 5.37 -12.83
N SER A 87 -9.38 4.48 -13.53
CA SER A 87 -10.66 3.91 -13.13
C SER A 87 -10.53 2.39 -13.02
N ARG A 88 -11.29 1.79 -12.11
CA ARG A 88 -11.39 0.34 -11.99
C ARG A 88 -11.85 -0.26 -13.32
N VAL A 89 -11.05 -1.18 -13.87
CA VAL A 89 -11.36 -2.00 -15.06
C VAL A 89 -11.83 -3.37 -14.62
#